data_AF-A0A7X5XRN0-F1
#
_entry.id   AF-A0A7X5XRN0-F1
#
_cell.length_a   1.000
_cell.length_b   1.000
_cell.length_c   1.000
_cell.angle_alpha   90.00
_cell.angle_beta   90.00
_cell.angle_gamma   90.00
#
_symmetry.space_group_name_H-M   'P 1'
#
loop_
_entity.id
_entity.type
_entity.pdbx_description
1 polymer ?
#
loop_
_entity_poly.entity_id
_entity_poly.type
_entity_poly.pdbx_seq_one_letter_code
_entity_poly.pdbx_strand_id
1 'polypeptide(L)' 'MGGLSIWHWLIVGILILLLFGKGRFSDMMGDVAKGIKSFKKGMTEDDAPPAATPKHIEGQRASDVTPVTTPTNEHDKL' A
#
# COMPACT_ATOMS: atom_id res chain seq x y z
N MET A 1 21.42 -6.28 35.76
CA MET A 1 21.49 -7.35 34.74
C MET A 1 21.00 -6.76 33.43
N GLY A 2 21.95 -6.27 32.62
CA GLY A 2 21.71 -5.38 31.49
C GLY A 2 20.87 -6.06 30.42
N GLY A 3 19.62 -5.61 30.31
CA GLY A 3 18.72 -6.02 29.25
C GLY A 3 19.38 -5.79 27.90
N LEU A 4 19.18 -6.75 27.01
CA LEU A 4 19.72 -6.84 25.66
C LEU A 4 19.83 -5.44 25.03
N SER A 5 21.07 -4.96 24.95
CA SER A 5 21.42 -3.64 24.43
C SER A 5 20.74 -3.42 23.08
N ILE A 6 20.28 -2.21 22.79
CA ILE A 6 19.64 -1.84 21.52
C ILE A 6 20.46 -2.32 20.31
N TRP A 7 21.79 -2.39 20.48
CA TRP A 7 22.73 -2.96 19.52
C TRP A 7 22.45 -4.43 19.16
N HIS A 8 22.04 -5.26 20.12
CA HIS A 8 21.67 -6.66 19.89
C HIS A 8 20.43 -6.79 19.00
N TRP A 9 19.39 -6.01 19.30
CA TRP A 9 18.15 -6.03 18.51
C TRP A 9 18.37 -5.59 17.05
N LEU A 10 19.29 -4.66 16.82
CA LEU A 10 19.66 -4.22 15.47
C LEU A 10 20.35 -5.34 14.67
N ILE A 11 21.28 -6.07 15.30
CA ILE A 11 21.94 -7.25 14.69
C ILE A 11 20.92 -8.36 14.40
N VAL A 12 20.02 -8.65 15.34
CA VAL A 12 18.99 -9.68 15.18
C VAL A 12 18.02 -9.31 14.04
N GLY A 13 17.62 -8.05 13.93
CA GLY A 13 16.78 -7.57 12.83
C GLY A 13 17.42 -7.77 11.46
N ILE A 14 18.74 -7.52 11.35
CA ILE A 14 19.51 -7.76 10.12
C ILE A 14 19.56 -9.25 9.79
N LEU A 15 19.82 -10.12 10.77
CA LEU A 15 19.85 -11.56 10.56
C LEU A 15 18.50 -12.09 10.07
N ILE A 16 17.40 -11.65 10.68
CA ILE A 16 16.05 -12.04 10.25
C ILE A 16 15.79 -11.56 8.81
N LEU A 17 16.13 -10.32 8.49
CA LEU A 17 15.94 -9.79 7.13
C LEU A 17 16.77 -10.55 6.09
N LEU A 18 17.98 -10.99 6.46
CA LEU A 18 18.86 -11.78 5.57
C LEU A 18 18.34 -13.22 5.39
N LEU A 19 17.82 -13.84 6.45
CA LEU A 19 17.30 -15.20 6.43
C LEU A 19 15.97 -15.32 5.66
N PHE A 20 15.08 -14.34 5.86
CA PHE A 20 13.79 -14.29 5.19
C PHE A 20 13.86 -13.60 3.82
N GLY A 21 14.89 -12.77 3.59
CA GLY A 21 15.07 -11.98 2.39
C GLY A 21 14.08 -10.81 2.27
N LYS A 22 14.43 -9.80 1.46
CA LYS A 22 13.61 -8.59 1.27
C LYS A 22 12.22 -8.83 0.67
N GLY A 23 12.04 -9.92 -0.08
CA GLY A 23 10.78 -10.22 -0.78
C GLY A 23 9.68 -10.69 0.17
N ARG A 24 9.98 -11.70 1.01
CA ARG A 24 8.99 -12.33 1.90
C ARG A 24 8.64 -11.45 3.10
N PHE A 25 9.62 -10.72 3.64
CA PHE A 25 9.38 -9.81 4.76
C PHE A 25 8.43 -8.67 4.39
N SER A 26 8.55 -8.09 3.18
CA SER A 26 7.71 -6.97 2.75
C SER A 26 6.24 -7.34 2.57
N ASP A 27 5.94 -8.49 1.95
CA ASP A 27 4.57 -8.96 1.77
C ASP A 27 3.89 -9.27 3.11
N MET A 28 4.58 -10.01 3.99
CA MET A 28 4.06 -10.34 5.32
C MET A 28 3.90 -9.11 6.21
N MET A 29 4.87 -8.19 6.20
CA MET A 29 4.79 -6.95 6.96
C MET A 29 3.65 -6.05 6.45
N GLY A 30 3.37 -6.06 5.14
CA GLY A 30 2.26 -5.33 4.54
C GLY A 30 0.90 -5.83 5.03
N ASP A 31 0.70 -7.14 5.10
CA ASP A 31 -0.55 -7.74 5.57
C ASP A 31 -0.73 -7.59 7.09
N VAL A 32 0.36 -7.72 7.86
CA VAL A 32 0.38 -7.42 9.30
C VAL A 32 0.08 -5.94 9.56
N ALA A 33 0.66 -5.03 8.79
CA ALA A 33 0.41 -3.59 8.91
C ALA A 33 -1.05 -3.23 8.60
N LYS A 34 -1.67 -3.85 7.57
CA LYS A 34 -3.10 -3.68 7.28
C LYS A 34 -3.96 -4.18 8.43
N GLY A 35 -3.67 -5.37 8.98
CA GLY A 35 -4.39 -5.93 10.13
C GLY A 35 -4.35 -5.02 11.36
N ILE A 36 -3.16 -4.56 11.74
CA ILE A 36 -2.97 -3.65 12.88
C ILE A 36 -3.61 -2.26 12.61
N LYS A 37 -3.55 -1.74 11.38
CA LYS A 37 -4.17 -0.45 11.02
C LYS A 37 -5.70 -0.51 11.10
N SER A 38 -6.31 -1.61 10.65
CA SER A 38 -7.76 -1.83 10.78
C SER A 38 -8.17 -2.02 12.23
N PHE A 39 -7.37 -2.74 13.03
CA PHE A 39 -7.60 -2.89 14.46
C PHE A 39 -7.54 -1.53 15.19
N LYS A 40 -6.53 -0.71 14.90
CA LYS A 40 -6.42 0.64 15.46
C LYS A 40 -7.57 1.55 15.01
N LYS A 41 -7.98 1.46 13.74
CA LYS A 41 -9.08 2.27 13.18
C LYS A 41 -10.41 1.91 13.82
N GLY A 42 -10.73 0.62 13.96
CA GLY A 42 -11.95 0.19 14.67
C GLY A 42 -11.96 0.65 16.13
N MET A 43 -10.84 0.54 16.83
CA MET A 43 -10.73 0.95 18.23
C MET A 43 -10.72 2.48 18.44
N THR A 44 -10.41 3.25 17.39
CA THR A 44 -10.51 4.72 17.39
C THR A 44 -11.90 5.20 16.98
N GLU A 45 -12.61 4.43 16.13
CA GLU A 45 -13.99 4.73 15.72
C GLU A 45 -15.00 4.50 16.85
N ASP A 46 -14.71 3.62 17.82
CA ASP A 46 -15.50 3.50 19.05
C ASP A 46 -15.39 4.73 19.98
N ASP A 47 -14.34 5.55 19.83
CA ASP A 47 -14.05 6.71 20.70
C ASP A 47 -14.28 8.08 20.00
N ALA A 48 -14.33 8.11 18.66
CA ALA A 48 -14.47 9.35 17.88
C ALA A 48 -15.71 9.32 16.95
N PRO A 49 -16.53 10.40 16.88
CA PRO A 49 -17.62 10.50 15.92
C PRO A 49 -17.09 10.41 14.48
N PRO A 50 -17.92 9.95 13.52
CA PRO A 50 -17.47 9.46 12.22
C PRO A 50 -16.80 10.57 11.40
N ALA A 51 -15.47 10.61 11.42
CA ALA A 51 -14.70 11.46 10.52
C ALA A 51 -14.68 10.82 9.13
N ALA A 52 -15.48 11.40 8.25
CA ALA A 52 -15.63 11.06 6.85
C ALA A 52 -14.30 11.04 6.07
N THR A 53 -14.31 10.23 5.01
CA THR A 53 -13.44 10.22 3.82
C THR A 53 -12.09 9.48 3.92
N PRO A 54 -11.96 8.28 3.32
CA PRO A 54 -10.66 7.78 2.92
C PRO A 54 -10.15 8.66 1.78
N LYS A 55 -8.95 9.23 1.97
CA LYS A 55 -8.20 9.92 0.93
C LYS A 55 -7.97 8.95 -0.23
N HIS A 56 -8.73 9.19 -1.30
CA HIS A 56 -8.35 9.11 -2.69
C HIS A 56 -7.01 8.42 -2.98
N ILE A 57 -7.07 7.23 -3.57
CA ILE A 57 -5.96 6.67 -4.33
C ILE A 57 -5.93 7.43 -5.67
N GLU A 58 -5.25 8.58 -5.67
CA GLU A 58 -4.71 9.19 -6.90
C GLU A 58 -3.61 8.26 -7.41
N GLY A 59 -3.93 7.42 -8.38
CA GLY A 59 -2.98 6.46 -8.94
C GLY A 59 -3.52 5.53 -10.03
N GLN A 60 -4.76 5.71 -10.48
CA GLN A 60 -5.30 4.98 -11.63
C GLN A 60 -6.04 5.95 -12.57
N ARG A 61 -5.31 6.93 -13.09
CA ARG A 61 -5.63 7.59 -14.36
C ARG A 61 -4.41 7.50 -15.26
N ALA A 62 -4.66 7.23 -16.53
CA ALA A 62 -3.73 7.34 -17.64
C ALA A 62 -2.69 6.21 -17.78
N SER A 63 -3.17 4.99 -18.06
CA SER A 63 -2.58 4.27 -19.19
C SER A 63 -3.08 4.94 -20.45
N ASP A 64 -2.36 5.98 -20.86
CA ASP A 64 -2.56 6.79 -22.07
C ASP A 64 -1.69 6.20 -23.20
N VAL A 65 -2.23 5.25 -23.98
CA VAL A 65 -1.75 4.78 -25.31
C VAL A 65 -2.91 3.94 -25.86
N THR A 66 -3.76 4.26 -26.84
CA THR A 66 -3.77 5.17 -28.00
C THR A 66 -5.25 5.40 -28.36
N PRO A 67 -5.70 6.60 -28.77
CA PRO A 67 -7.06 6.80 -29.27
C PRO A 67 -7.26 5.98 -30.55
N VAL A 68 -8.20 5.05 -30.53
CA VAL A 68 -8.82 4.53 -31.74
C VAL A 68 -9.71 5.66 -32.29
N THR A 69 -9.18 6.42 -33.24
CA THR A 69 -9.96 7.26 -34.13
C THR A 69 -9.76 6.73 -35.52
N THR A 70 -10.60 5.78 -35.91
CA THR A 70 -10.91 5.48 -37.30
C THR A 70 -11.64 6.70 -37.87
N PRO A 71 -11.09 7.44 -38.85
CA PRO A 71 -11.87 8.46 -39.55
C PRO A 71 -12.80 7.75 -40.54
N THR A 72 -13.99 7.38 -40.09
CA THR A 72 -15.12 7.06 -40.97
C THR A 72 -15.95 8.33 -41.11
N ASN A 73 -15.44 9.27 -41.92
CA ASN A 73 -16.23 10.39 -42.41
C ASN A 73 -16.68 10.05 -43.83
N GLU A 74 -17.86 9.46 -43.89
CA GLU A 74 -18.62 9.17 -45.09
C GLU A 74 -19.22 10.46 -45.64
N HIS A 75 -18.36 11.38 -46.08
CA HIS A 75 -18.78 12.59 -46.78
C HIS A 75 -19.18 12.23 -48.22
N ASP A 76 -20.49 11.99 -48.37
CA ASP A 76 -21.34 12.79 -49.26
C ASP A 76 -20.75 13.01 -50.66
N LYS A 77 -21.06 12.08 -51.58
CA LYS A 77 -20.92 12.27 -53.02
C LYS A 77 -22.32 12.31 -53.63
N LEU A 78 -22.91 13.50 -53.62
CA LEU A 78 -23.98 13.92 -54.54
C LEU A 78 -23.49 15.16 -55.29
#